data_AF-A0A398CMM4-F1
#
_entry.id   AF-A0A398CMM4-F1
#
_cell.length_a   1.000
_cell.length_b   1.000
_cell.length_c   1.000
_cell.angle_alpha   90.00
_cell.angle_beta   90.00
_cell.angle_gamma   90.00
#
_symmetry.space_group_name_H-M   'P 1'
#
loop_
_entity.id
_entity.type
_entity.pdbx_description
1 polymer ?
#
loop_
_entity_poly.entity_id
_entity_poly.type
_entity_poly.pdbx_seq_one_letter_code
_entity_poly.pdbx_strand_id
1 'polypeptide(L)'
;MNDREPGSAWERYRYAKKNALEQAEEPQGEPMTLDELEAAIAQTAASSGIPETGMPPRSVVHPSKRGQGTKLFYRLLLFLFILLVGGLLWWGNKHYGA
;
A
#
# COMPACT_ATOMS: atom_id res chain seq x y z
N MET A 1 -9.76 22.13 11.03
CA MET A 1 -9.15 21.38 9.92
C MET A 1 -9.28 19.90 10.23
N ASN A 2 -9.85 19.09 9.34
CA ASN A 2 -9.88 17.64 9.46
C ASN A 2 -8.79 17.08 8.54
N ASP A 3 -7.67 16.68 9.13
CA ASP A 3 -6.55 16.07 8.42
C ASP A 3 -6.90 14.60 8.14
N ARG A 4 -7.73 14.37 7.13
CA ARG A 4 -7.90 13.04 6.54
C ARG A 4 -6.85 12.91 5.45
N GLU A 5 -5.69 12.36 5.81
CA GLU A 5 -4.72 11.90 4.82
C GLU A 5 -5.43 10.97 3.82
N PRO A 6 -5.34 11.21 2.50
CA PRO A 6 -5.93 10.31 1.50
C PRO A 6 -5.21 8.96 1.58
N GLY A 7 -5.99 7.91 1.85
CA GLY A 7 -5.57 6.65 2.46
C GLY A 7 -4.75 5.69 1.58
N SER A 8 -4.19 6.15 0.47
CA SER A 8 -3.27 5.33 -0.34
C SER A 8 -2.53 6.20 -1.36
N ALA A 9 -1.24 5.94 -1.56
CA ALA A 9 -0.47 6.53 -2.66
C ALA A 9 -1.14 6.34 -4.04
N TRP A 10 -1.96 5.30 -4.18
CA TRP A 10 -2.78 5.04 -5.37
C TRP A 10 -3.88 6.07 -5.61
N GLU A 11 -4.51 6.57 -4.53
CA GLU A 11 -5.53 7.60 -4.63
C GLU A 11 -4.92 8.93 -5.03
N ARG A 12 -3.75 9.26 -4.48
CA ARG A 12 -2.96 10.43 -4.86
C ARG A 12 -2.56 10.38 -6.34
N TYR A 13 -2.12 9.21 -6.82
CA TYR A 13 -1.80 9.00 -8.24
C TYR A 13 -3.04 9.14 -9.14
N ARG A 14 -4.17 8.50 -8.79
CA ARG A 14 -5.40 8.63 -9.58
C ARG A 14 -5.93 10.06 -9.60
N TYR A 15 -5.83 10.78 -8.49
CA TYR A 15 -6.22 12.17 -8.39
C TYR A 15 -5.32 13.06 -9.27
N ALA A 16 -4.00 12.90 -9.17
CA ALA A 16 -3.05 13.64 -10.02
C ALA A 16 -3.28 13.34 -11.52
N LYS A 17 -3.53 12.08 -11.89
CA LYS A 17 -3.83 11.69 -13.27
C LYS A 17 -5.14 12.29 -13.78
N LYS A 18 -6.19 12.29 -12.96
CA LYS A 18 -7.48 12.88 -13.32
C LYS A 18 -7.36 14.39 -13.55
N ASN A 19 -6.67 15.08 -12.63
CA ASN A 19 -6.41 16.52 -12.76
C ASN A 19 -5.54 16.84 -13.98
N ALA A 20 -4.48 16.07 -14.25
CA ALA A 20 -3.64 16.28 -15.43
C ALA A 20 -4.41 16.05 -16.75
N LEU A 21 -5.36 15.10 -16.75
CA LEU A 21 -6.22 14.83 -17.90
C LEU A 21 -7.26 15.94 -18.10
N GLU A 22 -7.89 16.42 -17.02
CA GLU A 22 -8.82 17.56 -17.04
C GLU A 22 -8.10 18.87 -17.41
N GLN A 23 -6.84 19.04 -16.98
CA GLN A 23 -5.99 20.18 -17.34
C GLN A 23 -5.45 20.08 -18.77
N ALA A 24 -5.38 18.87 -19.34
CA ALA A 24 -5.07 18.66 -20.76
C ALA A 24 -6.30 18.84 -21.68
N GLU A 25 -7.52 18.81 -21.13
CA GLU A 25 -8.76 19.10 -21.88
C GLU A 25 -9.00 20.61 -22.11
N GLU A 26 -8.31 21.49 -21.38
CA GLU A 26 -8.35 22.95 -21.60
C GLU A 26 -7.00 23.50 -22.11
N PRO A 27 -6.61 23.29 -23.38
CA PRO A 27 -5.49 24.01 -23.97
C PRO A 27 -6.00 25.36 -24.51
N GLN A 28 -6.11 26.36 -23.63
CA GLN A 28 -6.09 27.76 -24.07
C GLN A 28 -4.64 28.24 -24.13
N GLY A 29 -4.04 28.17 -25.31
CA GLY A 29 -2.74 28.80 -25.58
C GLY A 29 -1.89 27.99 -26.54
N GLU A 30 -1.24 28.69 -27.47
CA GLU A 30 -0.39 28.19 -28.57
C GLU A 30 0.48 26.97 -28.27
N PRO A 31 0.82 26.16 -29.30
CA PRO A 31 1.70 25.00 -29.14
C PRO A 31 3.03 25.43 -28.54
N MET A 32 3.18 25.21 -27.24
CA MET A 32 4.42 25.34 -26.49
C MET A 32 5.51 24.56 -27.21
N THR A 33 6.67 25.19 -27.42
CA THR A 33 7.80 24.51 -28.05
C THR A 33 8.19 23.30 -27.19
N LEU A 34 8.64 22.20 -27.82
CA LEU A 34 8.95 20.94 -27.13
C LEU A 34 9.87 21.17 -25.91
N ASP A 35 10.82 22.09 -26.06
CA ASP A 35 11.79 22.46 -25.03
C ASP A 35 11.16 23.16 -23.80
N GLU A 36 10.15 24.01 -23.99
CA GLU A 36 9.42 24.65 -22.89
C GLU A 36 8.54 23.64 -22.13
N LEU A 37 7.94 22.70 -22.85
CA LEU A 37 7.11 21.65 -22.25
C LEU A 37 7.97 20.71 -21.40
N GLU A 38 9.15 20.33 -21.87
CA GLU A 38 10.11 19.54 -21.10
C GLU A 38 10.58 20.28 -19.84
N ALA A 39 10.86 21.59 -19.92
CA ALA A 39 11.25 22.39 -18.76
C ALA A 39 10.13 22.51 -17.70
N ALA A 40 8.88 22.66 -18.13
CA ALA A 40 7.72 22.72 -17.24
C ALA A 40 7.45 21.37 -16.54
N ILE A 41 7.63 20.26 -17.27
CA ILE A 41 7.51 18.90 -16.72
C ILE A 41 8.62 18.64 -15.69
N ALA A 42 9.87 19.01 -16.00
CA ALA A 42 11.01 18.86 -15.08
C ALA A 42 10.81 19.67 -13.78
N GLN A 43 10.30 20.91 -13.88
CA GLN A 43 10.03 21.75 -12.71
C GLN A 43 8.87 21.20 -11.87
N THR A 44 7.85 20.63 -12.50
CA THR A 44 6.70 20.00 -11.82
C THR A 44 7.10 18.68 -11.17
N ALA A 45 7.93 17.87 -11.82
CA ALA A 45 8.49 16.64 -11.25
C ALA A 45 9.35 16.94 -10.01
N ALA A 46 10.23 17.95 -10.10
CA ALA A 46 11.06 18.38 -8.97
C ALA A 46 10.26 18.88 -7.75
N SER A 47 9.14 19.59 -7.99
CA SER A 47 8.31 20.15 -6.90
C SER A 47 7.32 19.15 -6.29
N SER A 48 6.97 18.07 -7.00
CA SER A 48 5.97 17.09 -6.55
C SER A 48 6.56 15.89 -5.80
N GLY A 49 7.88 15.78 -5.69
CA GLY A 49 8.54 14.63 -5.02
C GLY A 49 8.27 13.29 -5.71
N ILE A 50 7.80 13.33 -6.95
CA ILE A 50 7.56 12.18 -7.81
C ILE A 50 8.82 11.97 -8.66
N PRO A 51 9.40 10.76 -8.69
CA PRO A 51 10.57 10.50 -9.53
C PRO A 51 10.28 10.82 -11.01
N GLU A 52 11.30 11.29 -11.74
CA GLU A 52 11.30 11.74 -13.14
C GLU A 52 10.46 10.89 -14.12
N THR A 53 10.24 9.61 -13.84
CA THR A 53 9.46 8.69 -14.68
C THR A 53 7.93 8.79 -14.46
N GLY A 54 7.44 9.61 -13.52
CA GLY A 54 6.00 9.75 -13.23
C GLY A 54 5.31 8.48 -12.69
N MET A 55 6.05 7.38 -12.54
CA MET A 55 5.55 6.10 -12.04
C MET A 55 5.96 5.91 -10.57
N PRO A 56 5.02 5.54 -9.68
CA PRO A 56 5.35 5.26 -8.30
C PRO A 56 6.30 4.05 -8.20
N PRO A 57 7.29 4.08 -7.29
CA PRO A 57 8.22 2.98 -7.13
C PRO A 57 7.49 1.66 -6.86
N ARG A 58 7.94 0.58 -7.51
CA ARG A 58 7.29 -0.75 -7.50
C ARG A 58 7.02 -1.29 -6.09
N SER A 59 7.87 -0.94 -5.12
CA SER A 59 7.72 -1.29 -3.70
C SER A 59 6.48 -0.68 -3.03
N VAL A 60 6.03 0.49 -3.51
CA VAL A 60 4.84 1.19 -3.01
C VAL A 60 3.56 0.62 -3.63
N VAL A 61 3.60 0.22 -4.90
CA VAL A 61 2.44 -0.37 -5.61
C VAL A 61 2.22 -1.83 -5.21
N HIS A 62 3.29 -2.58 -4.96
CA HIS A 62 3.23 -3.99 -4.58
C HIS A 62 3.93 -4.22 -3.24
N PRO A 63 3.31 -3.85 -2.10
CA PRO A 63 3.87 -4.17 -0.80
C PRO A 63 4.00 -5.69 -0.67
N SER A 64 5.21 -6.17 -0.42
CA SER A 64 5.47 -7.61 -0.32
C SER A 64 4.73 -8.19 0.89
N LYS A 65 3.73 -9.05 0.68
CA LYS A 65 2.95 -9.70 1.74
C LYS A 65 3.73 -10.79 2.52
N ARG A 66 5.07 -10.79 2.44
CA ARG A 66 5.95 -11.88 2.96
C ARG A 66 5.78 -12.17 4.46
N GLY A 67 5.24 -11.24 5.26
CA GLY A 67 5.08 -11.43 6.70
C GLY A 67 3.68 -11.83 7.20
N GLN A 68 2.65 -11.88 6.34
CA GLN A 68 1.28 -12.10 6.82
C GLN A 68 0.97 -13.58 7.10
N GLY A 69 1.46 -14.50 6.27
CA GLY A 69 1.19 -15.95 6.43
C GLY A 69 1.81 -16.52 7.71
N THR A 70 3.02 -16.08 8.05
CA THR A 70 3.78 -16.57 9.21
C THR A 70 3.06 -16.29 10.53
N LYS A 71 2.46 -15.11 10.70
CA LYS A 71 1.71 -14.75 11.92
C LYS A 71 0.47 -15.65 12.10
N LEU A 72 -0.24 -15.96 11.02
CA LEU A 72 -1.42 -16.82 11.08
C LEU A 72 -1.03 -18.27 11.39
N PHE A 73 0.05 -18.75 10.79
CA PHE A 73 0.60 -20.09 11.04
C PHE A 73 0.93 -20.30 12.54
N TYR A 74 1.69 -19.38 13.15
CA TYR A 74 2.04 -19.51 14.57
C TYR A 74 0.82 -19.42 15.49
N ARG A 75 -0.20 -18.61 15.15
CA ARG A 75 -1.46 -18.54 15.92
C ARG A 75 -2.21 -19.88 15.88
N LEU A 76 -2.31 -20.50 14.70
CA LEU A 76 -2.93 -21.83 14.57
C LEU A 76 -2.14 -22.91 15.28
N LEU A 77 -0.81 -22.90 15.13
CA LEU A 77 0.07 -23.88 15.78
C LEU A 77 -0.06 -23.81 17.30
N LEU A 78 -0.06 -22.61 17.87
CA LEU A 78 -0.25 -22.40 19.31
C LEU A 78 -1.65 -22.86 19.75
N PHE A 79 -2.69 -22.57 18.97
CA PHE A 79 -4.05 -22.99 19.26
C PHE A 79 -4.19 -24.52 19.31
N LEU A 80 -3.64 -25.24 18.31
CA LEU A 80 -3.62 -26.70 18.30
C LEU A 80 -2.84 -27.27 19.50
N PHE A 81 -1.71 -26.65 19.84
CA PHE A 81 -0.90 -27.08 20.98
C PHE A 81 -1.68 -26.97 22.30
N ILE A 82 -2.36 -25.86 22.54
CA ILE A 82 -3.17 -25.66 23.75
C ILE A 82 -4.33 -26.67 23.81
N LEU A 83 -5.01 -26.91 22.69
CA LEU A 83 -6.08 -27.90 22.60
C LEU A 83 -5.58 -29.31 22.94
N LEU A 84 -4.42 -29.68 22.40
CA LEU A 84 -3.80 -30.98 22.64
C LEU A 84 -3.44 -31.15 24.12
N VAL A 85 -2.73 -30.17 24.70
CA VAL A 85 -2.31 -30.22 26.11
C VAL A 85 -3.52 -30.19 27.04
N GLY A 86 -4.49 -29.31 26.80
CA GLY A 86 -5.72 -29.23 27.59
C GLY A 86 -6.53 -30.52 27.53
N GLY A 87 -6.65 -31.13 26.35
CA GLY A 87 -7.29 -32.43 26.17
C GLY A 87 -6.58 -33.54 26.94
N LEU A 88 -5.24 -33.55 26.90
CA LEU A 88 -4.44 -34.55 27.60
C LEU A 88 -4.53 -34.40 29.13
N LEU A 89 -4.52 -33.17 29.64
CA LEU A 89 -4.70 -32.89 31.06
C LEU A 89 -6.09 -33.27 31.55
N TRP A 90 -7.14 -32.93 30.79
CA TRP A 90 -8.52 -33.30 31.14
C TRP A 90 -8.72 -34.82 31.12
N TRP A 91 -8.23 -35.48 30.07
CA TRP A 91 -8.28 -36.94 29.97
C TRP A 91 -7.47 -37.64 31.07
N GLY A 92 -6.25 -37.14 31.34
CA GLY A 92 -5.41 -37.63 32.42
C GLY A 92 -6.08 -37.50 33.78
N ASN A 93 -6.65 -36.34 34.09
CA ASN A 93 -7.37 -36.15 35.36
C ASN A 93 -8.61 -37.03 35.47
N LYS A 94 -9.31 -37.30 34.35
CA LYS A 94 -10.50 -38.16 34.35
C LYS A 94 -10.17 -39.65 34.55
N HIS A 95 -9.05 -40.14 34.00
CA HIS A 95 -8.73 -41.57 34.01
C HIS A 95 -7.71 -41.98 35.08
N TYR A 96 -6.83 -41.06 35.48
CA TYR A 96 -5.73 -41.32 36.41
C TYR A 96 -5.76 -40.39 37.63
N GLY A 97 -6.72 -39.46 37.71
CA GLY A 97 -7.01 -38.75 38.96
C GLY A 97 -7.59 -39.73 39.97
N ALA A 98 -6.90 -39.89 41.09
CA ALA A 98 -7.28 -40.74 42.21
C ALA A 98 -8.60 -40.28 42.88
#